data_AF-A0A7J9EKJ5-F1
#
_entry.id   AF-A0A7J9EKJ5-F1
#
_cell.length_a   1.000
_cell.length_b   1.000
_cell.length_c   1.000
_cell.angle_alpha   90.00
_cell.angle_beta   90.00
_cell.angle_gamma   90.00
#
_symmetry.space_group_name_H-M   'P 1'
#
loop_
_entity.id
_entity.type
_entity.pdbx_description
1 polymer ?
#
loop_
_entity_poly.entity_id
_entity_poly.type
_entity_poly.pdbx_seq_one_letter_code
_entity_poly.pdbx_strand_id
1 'polypeptide(L)'
;MVLKFTTKPNAPLMLDRSFRLLPSYSVLTCSLRTLPVGKVERLCGLGPVCNFLTKNEDGVSLSTLSLLNQHEPLLLERQCWKMEFHSTRPVVMSAVGTGATLSMIVSKYPTIKGINFDLPHVIENAPTCPGVEHVGGDMFASVPKGDAIFMKCYEAVPDNGKMIVADSILPDYPDPSLATKVAGLFDCTLWATNHGRKERTEKEFEALATRFEP
;
A
#
# COMPACT_ATOMS: atom_id res chain seq x y z
N MET A 1 -10.47 -1.19 23.26
CA MET A 1 -11.44 -2.25 22.89
C MET A 1 -11.33 -3.38 23.90
N VAL A 2 -12.31 -3.53 24.81
CA VAL A 2 -12.38 -4.68 25.71
C VAL A 2 -13.14 -5.77 24.98
N LEU A 3 -12.46 -6.85 24.59
CA LEU A 3 -13.09 -7.98 23.91
C LEU A 3 -13.99 -8.73 24.92
N LYS A 4 -15.30 -8.44 24.91
CA LYS A 4 -16.29 -9.21 25.68
C LYS A 4 -16.65 -10.47 24.90
N PHE A 5 -16.08 -11.60 25.30
CA PHE A 5 -16.42 -12.91 24.75
C PHE A 5 -17.52 -13.57 25.59
N THR A 6 -18.78 -13.29 25.25
CA THR A 6 -19.94 -13.98 25.82
C THR A 6 -20.39 -15.07 24.84
N THR A 7 -20.28 -16.36 25.23
CA THR A 7 -21.15 -17.53 24.86
C THR A 7 -20.43 -18.88 24.64
N LYS A 8 -19.09 -18.99 24.57
CA LYS A 8 -18.40 -20.30 24.40
C LYS A 8 -17.48 -20.64 25.60
N PRO A 9 -17.72 -21.74 26.34
CA PRO A 9 -17.00 -22.04 27.59
C PRO A 9 -15.48 -22.26 27.42
N ASN A 10 -15.02 -22.73 26.25
CA ASN A 10 -13.59 -22.96 25.98
C ASN A 10 -12.90 -21.83 25.19
N ALA A 11 -13.65 -20.82 24.72
CA ALA A 11 -13.08 -19.74 23.91
C ALA A 11 -11.94 -18.97 24.61
N PRO A 12 -12.01 -18.67 25.92
CA PRO A 12 -10.92 -17.97 26.61
C PRO A 12 -9.59 -18.75 26.59
N LEU A 13 -9.65 -20.08 26.73
CA LEU A 13 -8.46 -20.95 26.72
C LEU A 13 -7.87 -21.12 25.32
N MET A 14 -8.71 -21.18 24.28
CA MET A 14 -8.21 -21.23 22.90
C MET A 14 -7.54 -19.92 22.51
N LEU A 15 -8.11 -18.77 22.91
CA LEU A 15 -7.52 -17.45 22.64
C LEU A 15 -6.25 -17.21 23.45
N ASP A 16 -6.17 -17.64 24.71
CA ASP A 16 -4.94 -17.55 25.51
C ASP A 16 -3.80 -18.35 24.84
N ARG A 17 -4.11 -19.50 24.23
CA ARG A 17 -3.15 -20.28 23.45
C ARG A 17 -2.79 -19.61 22.12
N SER A 18 -3.77 -19.15 21.35
CA SER A 18 -3.55 -18.51 20.04
C SER A 18 -2.82 -17.17 20.15
N PHE A 19 -3.03 -16.41 21.21
CA PHE A 19 -2.44 -15.08 21.40
C PHE A 19 -1.23 -15.07 22.32
N ARG A 20 -0.76 -16.23 22.81
CA ARG A 20 0.38 -16.31 23.72
C ARG A 20 1.66 -15.70 23.17
N LEU A 21 1.85 -15.77 21.86
CA LEU A 21 3.05 -15.26 21.17
C LEU A 21 2.93 -13.78 20.79
N LEU A 22 1.74 -13.24 20.59
CA LEU A 22 1.57 -11.85 20.16
C LEU A 22 2.23 -10.82 21.10
N PRO A 23 2.24 -11.02 22.43
CA PRO A 23 2.96 -10.14 23.35
C PRO A 23 4.48 -10.21 23.23
N SER A 24 5.06 -11.38 22.94
CA SER A 24 6.52 -11.51 22.76
C SER A 24 7.00 -10.79 21.50
N TYR A 25 6.12 -10.60 20.52
CA TYR A 25 6.36 -9.80 19.32
C TYR A 25 5.82 -8.36 19.43
N SER A 26 5.46 -7.90 20.64
CA SER A 26 4.91 -6.56 20.90
C SER A 26 3.64 -6.19 20.10
N VAL A 27 2.94 -7.20 19.56
CA VAL A 27 1.66 -7.01 18.87
C VAL A 27 0.56 -6.69 19.87
N LEU A 28 0.58 -7.35 21.03
CA LEU A 28 -0.31 -7.04 22.16
C LEU A 28 0.51 -6.60 23.37
N THR A 29 -0.01 -5.67 24.15
CA THR A 29 0.53 -5.33 25.48
C THR A 29 -0.24 -6.11 26.53
N CYS A 30 0.41 -7.00 27.27
CA CYS A 30 -0.26 -7.77 28.32
C CYS A 30 0.28 -7.44 29.70
N SER A 31 -0.62 -7.34 30.67
CA SER A 31 -0.33 -7.23 32.10
C SER A 31 -0.92 -8.43 32.83
N LEU A 32 -0.29 -8.84 33.92
CA LEU A 32 -0.80 -9.88 34.81
C LEU A 32 -1.47 -9.24 36.01
N ARG A 33 -2.65 -9.75 36.36
CA ARG A 33 -3.38 -9.34 37.55
C ARG A 33 -3.67 -10.55 38.42
N THR A 34 -3.30 -10.44 39.69
CA THR A 34 -3.52 -11.50 40.66
C THR A 34 -4.93 -11.35 41.22
N LEU A 35 -5.70 -12.43 41.19
CA LEU A 35 -7.04 -12.52 41.74
C LEU A 35 -7.00 -13.22 43.11
N PRO A 36 -8.03 -13.03 43.96
CA PRO A 36 -8.18 -13.81 45.18
C PRO A 36 -8.14 -15.32 44.87
N VAL A 37 -7.65 -16.12 45.82
CA VAL A 37 -7.53 -17.59 45.71
C VAL A 37 -6.40 -18.07 44.77
N GLY A 38 -5.33 -17.29 44.60
CA GLY A 38 -4.11 -17.72 43.88
C GLY A 38 -4.27 -17.85 42.36
N LYS A 39 -5.38 -17.34 41.81
CA LYS A 39 -5.61 -17.29 40.36
C LYS A 39 -4.91 -16.07 39.76
N VAL A 40 -4.41 -16.20 38.55
CA VAL A 40 -3.79 -15.10 37.79
C VAL A 40 -4.58 -14.91 36.50
N GLU A 41 -4.96 -13.67 36.22
CA GLU A 41 -5.56 -13.27 34.96
C GLU A 41 -4.57 -12.46 34.12
N ARG A 42 -4.61 -12.63 32.80
CA ARG A 42 -3.82 -11.85 31.85
C ARG A 42 -4.75 -10.87 31.14
N LEU A 43 -4.46 -9.59 31.26
CA LEU A 43 -5.18 -8.51 30.59
C LEU A 43 -4.34 -8.03 29.42
N CYS A 44 -4.85 -8.19 28.19
CA CYS A 44 -4.14 -7.80 26.98
C CYS A 44 -4.86 -6.63 26.28
N GLY A 45 -4.08 -5.65 25.87
CA GLY A 45 -4.48 -4.53 25.02
C GLY A 45 -3.74 -4.57 23.67
N LEU A 46 -4.18 -3.71 22.75
CA LEU A 46 -3.55 -3.57 21.44
C LEU A 46 -2.21 -2.83 21.57
N GLY A 47 -1.14 -3.40 21.01
CA GLY A 47 0.15 -2.70 20.90
C GLY A 47 0.16 -1.68 19.76
N PRO A 48 1.21 -0.85 19.63
CA PRO A 48 1.28 0.20 18.61
C PRO A 48 1.12 -0.32 17.17
N VAL A 49 1.63 -1.51 16.87
CA VAL A 49 1.53 -2.12 15.53
C VAL A 49 0.08 -2.44 15.14
N CYS A 50 -0.81 -2.65 16.12
CA CYS A 50 -2.22 -2.91 15.84
C CYS A 50 -2.92 -1.75 15.13
N ASN A 51 -2.45 -0.50 15.27
CA ASN A 51 -2.96 0.64 14.51
C ASN A 51 -2.85 0.44 12.98
N PHE A 52 -1.93 -0.42 12.55
CA PHE A 52 -1.77 -0.79 11.15
C PHE A 52 -2.44 -2.11 10.78
N LEU A 53 -2.80 -2.94 11.78
CA LEU A 53 -3.44 -4.25 11.56
C LEU A 53 -4.97 -4.19 11.69
N THR A 54 -5.51 -3.10 12.22
CA THR A 54 -6.93 -2.79 12.27
C THR A 54 -7.31 -1.77 11.21
N LYS A 55 -8.57 -1.81 10.75
CA LYS A 55 -9.10 -0.82 9.81
C LYS A 55 -9.00 0.59 10.40
N ASN A 56 -8.49 1.53 9.60
CA ASN A 56 -8.52 2.97 9.88
C ASN A 56 -9.92 3.54 9.58
N GLU A 57 -10.05 4.87 9.66
CA GLU A 57 -11.30 5.60 9.40
C GLU A 57 -11.82 5.37 7.97
N ASP A 58 -10.92 5.18 7.01
CA ASP A 58 -11.24 4.86 5.62
C ASP A 58 -11.57 3.36 5.40
N GLY A 59 -11.60 2.56 6.47
CA GLY A 59 -11.87 1.13 6.40
C GLY A 59 -10.70 0.27 5.93
N VAL A 60 -9.50 0.86 5.82
CA VAL A 60 -8.26 0.30 5.26
C VAL A 60 -7.31 -0.18 6.37
N SER A 61 -6.59 -1.29 6.13
CA SER A 61 -5.61 -1.85 7.06
C SER A 61 -4.44 -2.49 6.31
N LEU A 62 -3.23 -2.44 6.88
CA LEU A 62 -2.09 -3.20 6.37
C LEU A 62 -2.23 -4.71 6.62
N SER A 63 -3.16 -5.17 7.46
CA SER A 63 -3.45 -6.61 7.57
C SER A 63 -3.97 -7.22 6.27
N THR A 64 -4.55 -6.41 5.38
CA THR A 64 -4.87 -6.84 4.02
C THR A 64 -3.62 -7.14 3.21
N LEU A 65 -2.48 -6.47 3.45
CA LEU A 65 -1.19 -6.83 2.84
C LEU A 65 -0.76 -8.24 3.22
N SER A 66 -1.07 -8.69 4.45
CA SER A 66 -0.81 -10.06 4.90
C SER A 66 -1.72 -11.12 4.25
N LEU A 67 -2.82 -10.71 3.64
CA LEU A 67 -3.75 -11.55 2.89
C LEU A 67 -3.49 -11.50 1.37
N LEU A 68 -2.41 -10.85 0.93
CA LEU A 68 -2.21 -10.61 -0.49
C LEU A 68 -1.83 -11.86 -1.26
N ASN A 69 -2.86 -12.32 -1.96
CA ASN A 69 -2.73 -12.63 -3.37
C ASN A 69 -3.20 -11.50 -4.33
N GLN A 70 -3.93 -10.40 -3.96
CA GLN A 70 -4.59 -9.59 -5.04
C GLN A 70 -4.84 -8.05 -4.91
N HIS A 71 -4.43 -7.30 -3.88
CA HIS A 71 -4.73 -5.85 -3.79
C HIS A 71 -3.57 -4.95 -3.29
N GLU A 72 -2.82 -4.35 -4.23
CA GLU A 72 -1.68 -3.45 -3.98
C GLU A 72 -1.96 -1.92 -3.79
N PRO A 73 -3.19 -1.35 -3.74
CA PRO A 73 -3.36 0.11 -3.82
C PRO A 73 -2.91 0.90 -2.57
N LEU A 74 -2.57 0.23 -1.46
CA LEU A 74 -2.40 0.86 -0.14
C LEU A 74 -1.07 1.59 0.09
N LEU A 75 -0.02 1.22 -0.65
CA LEU A 75 1.32 1.81 -0.44
C LEU A 75 1.45 3.17 -1.13
N LEU A 76 0.88 3.29 -2.32
CA LEU A 76 0.91 4.53 -3.10
C LEU A 76 0.21 5.66 -2.35
N GLU A 77 -0.92 5.39 -1.69
CA GLU A 77 -1.67 6.37 -0.91
C GLU A 77 -0.79 7.09 0.13
N ARG A 78 -0.06 6.35 0.96
CA ARG A 78 0.80 6.95 1.99
C ARG A 78 2.02 7.68 1.42
N GLN A 79 2.57 7.22 0.31
CA GLN A 79 3.71 7.86 -0.35
C GLN A 79 3.29 9.15 -1.07
N CYS A 80 2.14 9.14 -1.77
CA CYS A 80 1.55 10.30 -2.42
C CYS A 80 1.22 11.44 -1.46
N TRP A 81 0.87 11.13 -0.21
CA TRP A 81 0.58 12.16 0.80
C TRP A 81 1.77 13.04 1.19
N LYS A 82 3.01 12.60 0.94
CA LYS A 82 4.22 13.40 1.17
C LYS A 82 4.61 14.25 -0.05
N MET A 83 3.98 14.04 -1.20
CA MET A 83 4.26 14.80 -2.41
C MET A 83 3.39 16.06 -2.43
N GLU A 84 4.05 17.21 -2.58
CA GLU A 84 3.35 18.49 -2.74
C GLU A 84 3.09 18.74 -4.22
N PHE A 85 1.82 18.70 -4.61
CA PHE A 85 1.39 18.93 -5.98
C PHE A 85 1.10 20.42 -6.19
N HIS A 86 1.89 21.08 -7.04
CA HIS A 86 1.76 22.52 -7.33
C HIS A 86 1.30 22.79 -8.77
N SER A 87 0.97 21.77 -9.57
CA SER A 87 0.59 21.95 -10.97
C SER A 87 -0.90 22.27 -11.15
N THR A 88 -1.21 23.14 -12.12
CA THR A 88 -2.57 23.54 -12.54
C THR A 88 -3.10 22.72 -13.73
N ARG A 89 -2.38 21.69 -14.18
CA ARG A 89 -2.70 20.87 -15.37
C ARG A 89 -2.95 19.40 -14.99
N PRO A 90 -3.50 18.57 -15.91
CA PRO A 90 -3.94 17.23 -15.58
C PRO A 90 -2.80 16.29 -15.17
N VAL A 91 -3.05 15.51 -14.11
CA VAL A 91 -2.17 14.42 -13.65
C VAL A 91 -2.76 13.10 -14.11
N VAL A 92 -1.96 12.32 -14.83
CA VAL A 92 -2.34 10.97 -15.28
C VAL A 92 -1.77 9.98 -14.28
N MET A 93 -2.60 9.10 -13.73
CA MET A 93 -2.15 7.95 -12.94
C MET A 93 -2.50 6.69 -13.71
N SER A 94 -1.47 5.93 -14.10
CA SER A 94 -1.60 4.70 -14.86
C SER A 94 -1.35 3.48 -13.99
N ALA A 95 -2.12 2.40 -14.20
CA ALA A 95 -1.97 1.11 -13.52
C ALA A 95 -2.15 1.18 -11.98
N VAL A 96 -3.01 2.10 -11.51
CA VAL A 96 -3.35 2.26 -10.09
C VAL A 96 -4.68 1.59 -9.73
N GLY A 97 -5.26 0.80 -10.64
CA GLY A 97 -6.50 0.07 -10.45
C GLY A 97 -7.73 0.97 -10.50
N THR A 98 -8.57 0.91 -9.46
CA THR A 98 -9.89 1.56 -9.43
C THR A 98 -9.84 3.08 -9.30
N GLY A 99 -8.65 3.70 -9.19
CA GLY A 99 -8.50 5.15 -9.12
C GLY A 99 -8.67 5.75 -7.72
N ALA A 100 -8.74 4.93 -6.66
CA ALA A 100 -8.87 5.40 -5.28
C ALA A 100 -7.75 6.39 -4.89
N THR A 101 -6.50 6.08 -5.25
CA THR A 101 -5.33 6.96 -5.01
C THR A 101 -5.51 8.33 -5.65
N LEU A 102 -5.93 8.36 -6.91
CA LEU A 102 -6.14 9.60 -7.64
C LEU A 102 -7.30 10.42 -7.08
N SER A 103 -8.39 9.74 -6.67
CA SER A 103 -9.54 10.37 -6.03
C SER A 103 -9.14 11.14 -4.76
N MET A 104 -8.26 10.58 -3.94
CA MET A 104 -7.74 11.28 -2.75
C MET A 104 -6.88 12.48 -3.10
N ILE A 105 -6.02 12.38 -4.12
CA ILE A 105 -5.18 13.49 -4.58
C ILE A 105 -6.05 14.65 -5.08
N VAL A 106 -7.01 14.37 -5.96
CA VAL A 106 -7.91 15.38 -6.51
C VAL A 106 -8.81 16.00 -5.43
N SER A 107 -9.23 15.20 -4.44
CA SER A 107 -10.00 15.71 -3.29
C SER A 107 -9.20 16.70 -2.43
N LYS A 108 -7.89 16.46 -2.28
CA LYS A 108 -6.98 17.34 -1.52
C LYS A 108 -6.53 18.56 -2.33
N TYR A 109 -6.39 18.42 -3.65
CA TYR A 109 -5.97 19.47 -4.57
C TYR A 109 -7.03 19.66 -5.68
N PRO A 110 -8.15 20.35 -5.41
CA PRO A 110 -9.28 20.43 -6.34
C PRO A 110 -8.98 21.12 -7.67
N THR A 111 -7.86 21.84 -7.77
CA THR A 111 -7.37 22.47 -9.00
C THR A 111 -6.77 21.47 -9.98
N ILE A 112 -6.44 20.25 -9.53
CA ILE A 112 -5.88 19.18 -10.34
C ILE A 112 -7.02 18.41 -11.00
N LYS A 113 -6.89 18.15 -12.30
CA LYS A 113 -7.73 17.18 -13.01
C LYS A 113 -7.00 15.84 -13.07
N GLY A 114 -7.65 14.78 -12.63
CA GLY A 114 -7.07 13.44 -12.65
C GLY A 114 -7.52 12.62 -13.86
N ILE A 115 -6.61 11.88 -14.49
CA ILE A 115 -6.96 10.79 -15.42
C ILE A 115 -6.51 9.46 -14.81
N ASN A 116 -7.47 8.58 -14.47
CA ASN A 116 -7.19 7.19 -14.09
C ASN A 116 -7.14 6.34 -15.36
N PHE A 117 -5.96 5.79 -15.67
CA PHE A 117 -5.73 5.00 -16.87
C PHE A 117 -5.35 3.56 -16.51
N ASP A 118 -6.10 2.58 -17.02
CA ASP A 118 -5.83 1.16 -16.78
C ASP A 118 -6.44 0.33 -17.92
N LEU A 119 -6.29 -1.00 -17.85
CA LEU A 119 -6.91 -1.90 -18.83
C LEU A 119 -8.44 -1.71 -18.85
N PRO A 120 -9.10 -1.83 -20.01
CA PRO A 120 -10.54 -1.57 -20.13
C PRO A 120 -11.41 -2.31 -19.10
N HIS A 121 -11.10 -3.58 -18.81
CA HIS A 121 -11.85 -4.40 -17.85
C HIS A 121 -11.66 -3.96 -16.38
N VAL A 122 -10.54 -3.29 -16.07
CA VAL A 122 -10.29 -2.71 -14.75
C VAL A 122 -11.12 -1.43 -14.60
N ILE A 123 -11.10 -0.59 -15.63
CA ILE A 123 -11.84 0.68 -15.68
C ILE A 123 -13.35 0.48 -15.66
N GLU A 124 -13.86 -0.56 -16.32
CA GLU A 124 -15.29 -0.90 -16.31
C GLU A 124 -15.86 -1.07 -14.89
N ASN A 125 -15.03 -1.56 -13.97
CA ASN A 125 -15.40 -1.79 -12.57
C ASN A 125 -14.99 -0.64 -11.64
N ALA A 126 -14.43 0.45 -12.16
CA ALA A 126 -13.98 1.57 -11.36
C ALA A 126 -15.17 2.44 -10.90
N PRO A 127 -15.23 2.83 -9.61
CA PRO A 127 -16.29 3.70 -9.12
C PRO A 127 -16.12 5.13 -9.64
N THR A 128 -17.22 5.81 -9.91
CA THR A 128 -17.20 7.22 -10.33
C THR A 128 -16.62 8.10 -9.22
N CYS A 129 -15.55 8.83 -9.53
CA CYS A 129 -14.87 9.72 -8.61
C CYS A 129 -14.93 11.18 -9.12
N PRO A 130 -15.45 12.16 -8.35
CA PRO A 130 -15.45 13.56 -8.77
C PRO A 130 -14.05 14.09 -9.08
N GLY A 131 -13.91 14.75 -10.23
CA GLY A 131 -12.62 15.32 -10.70
C GLY A 131 -11.63 14.29 -11.27
N VAL A 132 -12.05 13.02 -11.40
CA VAL A 132 -11.29 11.95 -12.04
C VAL A 132 -12.01 11.49 -13.31
N GLU A 133 -11.28 11.46 -14.41
CA GLU A 133 -11.70 10.85 -15.67
C GLU A 133 -11.12 9.44 -15.77
N HIS A 134 -11.97 8.44 -16.04
CA HIS A 134 -11.54 7.07 -16.23
C HIS A 134 -11.36 6.75 -17.71
N VAL A 135 -10.15 6.30 -18.09
CA VAL A 135 -9.80 6.01 -19.48
C VAL A 135 -9.26 4.58 -19.57
N GLY A 136 -9.92 3.73 -20.34
CA GLY A 136 -9.46 2.37 -20.61
C GLY A 136 -8.48 2.34 -21.78
N GLY A 137 -7.39 1.59 -21.66
CA GLY A 137 -6.46 1.38 -22.77
C GLY A 137 -5.28 0.49 -22.41
N ASP A 138 -4.32 0.40 -23.32
CA ASP A 138 -3.07 -0.32 -23.12
C ASP A 138 -1.91 0.68 -23.04
N MET A 139 -1.25 0.75 -21.88
CA MET A 139 -0.12 1.66 -21.65
C MET A 139 1.09 1.34 -22.52
N PHE A 140 1.23 0.10 -23.01
CA PHE A 140 2.31 -0.28 -23.93
C PHE A 140 2.05 0.24 -25.35
N ALA A 141 0.79 0.54 -25.69
CA ALA A 141 0.43 1.15 -26.96
C ALA A 141 0.46 2.68 -26.88
N SER A 142 -0.22 3.25 -25.88
CA SER A 142 -0.26 4.70 -25.68
C SER A 142 -0.76 5.05 -24.28
N VAL A 143 -0.28 6.16 -23.73
CA VAL A 143 -0.79 6.74 -22.48
C VAL A 143 -1.45 8.10 -22.77
N PRO A 144 -2.57 8.46 -22.10
CA PRO A 144 -3.16 9.79 -22.23
C PRO A 144 -2.16 10.91 -21.93
N LYS A 145 -2.29 12.03 -22.64
CA LYS A 145 -1.41 13.19 -22.43
C LYS A 145 -1.72 13.87 -21.08
N GLY A 146 -0.67 14.16 -20.32
CA GLY A 146 -0.74 14.92 -19.07
C GLY A 146 0.62 15.53 -18.72
N ASP A 147 0.63 16.43 -17.73
CA ASP A 147 1.83 17.14 -17.29
C ASP A 147 2.73 16.27 -16.41
N ALA A 148 2.10 15.41 -15.61
CA ALA A 148 2.78 14.42 -14.78
C ALA A 148 2.10 13.07 -14.95
N ILE A 149 2.91 12.03 -15.14
CA ILE A 149 2.45 10.65 -15.19
C ILE A 149 3.01 9.93 -13.97
N PHE A 150 2.12 9.47 -13.09
CA PHE A 150 2.45 8.54 -12.02
C PHE A 150 2.28 7.13 -12.56
N MET A 151 3.36 6.37 -12.51
CA MET A 151 3.39 5.03 -13.07
C MET A 151 4.17 4.10 -12.15
N LYS A 152 3.65 2.88 -11.98
CA LYS A 152 4.41 1.74 -11.41
C LYS A 152 5.15 0.93 -12.49
N CYS A 153 4.86 1.19 -13.76
CA CYS A 153 5.53 0.60 -14.92
C CYS A 153 6.48 1.62 -15.53
N TYR A 154 7.57 1.16 -16.15
CA TYR A 154 8.73 1.99 -16.46
C TYR A 154 8.87 2.30 -17.95
N GLU A 155 7.87 1.94 -18.76
CA GLU A 155 8.01 1.86 -20.22
C GLU A 155 7.28 2.95 -21.00
N ALA A 156 6.55 3.84 -20.32
CA ALA A 156 5.84 4.96 -20.96
C ALA A 156 6.27 6.32 -20.38
N VAL A 157 7.32 6.91 -20.96
CA VAL A 157 7.75 8.27 -20.62
C VAL A 157 7.12 9.27 -21.59
N PRO A 158 6.45 10.35 -21.12
CA PRO A 158 5.89 11.36 -22.00
C PRO A 158 6.97 12.29 -22.57
N ASP A 159 6.86 12.64 -23.86
CA ASP A 159 7.85 13.46 -24.60
C ASP A 159 8.21 14.82 -23.96
N ASN A 160 7.39 15.36 -23.05
CA ASN A 160 7.58 16.66 -22.38
C ASN A 160 7.01 16.73 -20.94
N GLY A 161 6.76 15.57 -20.31
CA GLY A 161 6.16 15.50 -18.97
C GLY A 161 7.14 15.03 -17.91
N LYS A 162 6.84 15.31 -16.64
CA LYS A 162 7.60 14.72 -15.52
C LYS A 162 7.02 13.37 -15.16
N MET A 163 7.80 12.29 -15.29
CA MET A 163 7.42 10.99 -14.73
C MET A 163 7.74 10.98 -13.24
N ILE A 164 6.78 10.57 -12.42
CA ILE A 164 7.00 10.38 -10.98
C ILE A 164 6.79 8.91 -10.67
N VAL A 165 7.89 8.26 -10.29
CA VAL A 165 7.90 6.86 -9.85
C VAL A 165 7.73 6.84 -8.34
N ALA A 166 6.71 6.12 -7.87
CA ALA A 166 6.51 5.83 -6.46
C ALA A 166 6.69 4.32 -6.25
N ASP A 167 7.93 3.92 -5.98
CA ASP A 167 8.30 2.51 -5.78
C ASP A 167 9.27 2.36 -4.61
N SER A 168 9.45 1.13 -4.13
CA SER A 168 10.47 0.82 -3.13
C SER A 168 11.85 0.83 -3.78
N ILE A 169 12.86 1.35 -3.07
CA ILE A 169 14.26 1.26 -3.49
C ILE A 169 14.91 0.13 -2.72
N LEU A 170 15.41 -0.87 -3.43
CA LEU A 170 16.24 -1.90 -2.85
C LEU A 170 17.64 -1.31 -2.61
N PRO A 171 18.20 -1.39 -1.39
CA PRO A 171 19.54 -0.89 -1.14
C PRO A 171 20.57 -1.76 -1.87
N ASP A 172 21.68 -1.15 -2.27
CA ASP A 172 22.81 -1.85 -2.91
C ASP A 172 23.37 -2.98 -2.03
N TYR A 173 23.25 -2.85 -0.71
CA TYR A 173 23.67 -3.85 0.26
C TYR A 173 22.58 -4.08 1.31
N PRO A 174 22.29 -5.34 1.67
CA PRO A 174 21.30 -5.65 2.69
C PRO A 174 21.77 -5.18 4.07
N ASP A 175 20.84 -4.62 4.83
CA ASP A 175 21.04 -4.21 6.22
C ASP A 175 19.85 -4.67 7.08
N PRO A 176 19.97 -4.71 8.42
CA PRO A 176 18.94 -5.28 9.29
C PRO A 176 17.74 -4.34 9.56
N SER A 177 17.69 -3.15 8.93
CA SER A 177 16.60 -2.21 9.11
C SER A 177 15.25 -2.77 8.66
N LEU A 178 14.18 -2.18 9.20
CA LEU A 178 12.83 -2.54 8.81
C LEU A 178 12.55 -2.20 7.34
N ALA A 179 13.11 -1.09 6.83
CA ALA A 179 12.92 -0.66 5.45
C ALA A 179 13.45 -1.72 4.46
N THR A 180 14.68 -2.20 4.69
CA THR A 180 15.31 -3.21 3.83
C THR A 180 14.60 -4.56 3.91
N LYS A 181 14.13 -4.96 5.10
CA LYS A 181 13.31 -6.17 5.25
C LYS A 181 11.97 -6.07 4.52
N VAL A 182 11.33 -4.90 4.55
CA VAL A 182 10.06 -4.66 3.86
C VAL A 182 10.26 -4.65 2.33
N ALA A 183 11.28 -3.96 1.83
CA ALA A 183 11.62 -3.96 0.41
C ALA A 183 11.95 -5.39 -0.09
N GLY A 184 12.76 -6.15 0.66
CA GLY A 184 13.04 -7.55 0.32
C GLY A 184 11.83 -8.47 0.37
N LEU A 185 10.87 -8.22 1.29
CA LEU A 185 9.60 -8.95 1.31
C LEU A 185 8.78 -8.68 0.05
N PHE A 186 8.72 -7.41 -0.40
CA PHE A 186 8.04 -7.06 -1.66
C PHE A 186 8.71 -7.73 -2.87
N ASP A 187 10.05 -7.74 -2.94
CA ASP A 187 10.78 -8.41 -4.02
C ASP A 187 10.48 -9.92 -4.07
N CYS A 188 10.49 -10.60 -2.92
CA CYS A 188 10.10 -12.01 -2.82
C CYS A 188 8.65 -12.25 -3.27
N THR A 189 7.72 -11.36 -2.91
CA THR A 189 6.32 -11.47 -3.32
C THR A 189 6.17 -11.25 -4.83
N LEU A 190 6.86 -10.25 -5.40
CA LEU A 190 6.89 -10.00 -6.84
C LEU A 190 7.44 -11.22 -7.59
N TRP A 191 8.55 -11.78 -7.12
CA TRP A 191 9.13 -12.99 -7.70
C TRP A 191 8.16 -14.18 -7.69
N ALA A 192 7.42 -14.36 -6.59
CA ALA A 192 6.48 -15.48 -6.43
C ALA A 192 5.20 -15.35 -7.27
N THR A 193 4.76 -14.13 -7.58
CA THR A 193 3.44 -13.87 -8.17
C THR A 193 3.49 -13.27 -9.58
N ASN A 194 4.61 -12.65 -9.96
CA ASN A 194 4.77 -11.88 -11.18
C ASN A 194 6.10 -12.23 -11.87
N HIS A 195 6.08 -13.25 -12.73
CA HIS A 195 7.28 -13.73 -13.43
C HIS A 195 8.02 -12.59 -14.13
N GLY A 196 9.29 -12.39 -13.76
CA GLY A 196 10.18 -11.39 -14.36
C GLY A 196 10.13 -10.00 -13.71
N ARG A 197 9.28 -9.77 -12.71
CA ARG A 197 9.31 -8.53 -11.91
C ARG A 197 10.28 -8.65 -10.74
N LYS A 198 10.90 -7.52 -10.40
CA LYS A 198 11.78 -7.34 -9.25
C LYS A 198 11.71 -5.91 -8.75
N GLU A 199 12.01 -5.73 -7.47
CA GLU A 199 12.41 -4.45 -6.92
C GLU A 199 13.77 -4.03 -7.51
N ARG A 200 14.06 -2.72 -7.51
CA ARG A 200 15.24 -2.16 -8.17
C ARG A 200 16.03 -1.26 -7.24
N THR A 201 17.33 -1.19 -7.49
CA THR A 201 18.18 -0.18 -6.84
C THR A 201 18.02 1.18 -7.51
N GLU A 202 18.47 2.23 -6.83
CA GLU A 202 18.46 3.59 -7.37
C GLU A 202 19.18 3.68 -8.73
N LYS A 203 20.36 3.04 -8.85
CA LYS A 203 21.12 2.98 -10.10
C LYS A 203 20.36 2.30 -11.23
N GLU A 204 19.56 1.28 -10.92
CA GLU A 204 18.73 0.61 -11.91
C GLU A 204 17.57 1.51 -12.37
N PHE A 205 17.01 2.34 -11.49
CA PHE A 205 16.05 3.37 -11.88
C PHE A 205 16.68 4.47 -12.74
N GLU A 206 17.88 4.95 -12.39
CA GLU A 206 18.63 5.90 -13.20
C GLU A 206 18.93 5.34 -14.60
N ALA A 207 19.34 4.07 -14.68
CA ALA A 207 19.59 3.39 -15.94
C ALA A 207 18.32 3.17 -16.77
N LEU A 208 17.15 3.05 -16.13
CA LEU A 208 15.87 3.02 -16.84
C LEU A 208 15.51 4.39 -17.37
N ALA A 209 15.67 5.45 -16.57
CA ALA A 209 15.37 6.81 -16.98
C ALA A 209 16.16 7.23 -18.24
N THR A 210 17.44 6.86 -18.31
CA THR A 210 18.31 7.19 -19.45
C THR A 210 18.00 6.41 -20.73
N ARG A 211 17.27 5.29 -20.67
CA ARG A 211 16.85 4.54 -21.88
C ARG A 211 15.77 5.27 -22.70
N PHE A 212 15.10 6.25 -22.08
CA PHE A 212 14.03 7.02 -22.70
C PHE A 212 14.45 8.46 -23.02
N GLU A 213 15.72 8.80 -22.81
CA GLU A 213 16.30 10.03 -23.36
C GLU A 213 16.62 9.78 -24.85
N PRO A 214 16.20 10.68 -25.76
CA PRO A 214 16.41 10.53 -27.20
C PRO A 214 17.88 10.63 -27.63
#